data_AF-A0A955R5S6-F1
#
_entry.id   AF-A0A955R5S6-F1
#
_cell.length_a   1.000
_cell.length_b   1.000
_cell.length_c   1.000
_cell.angle_alpha   90.00
_cell.angle_beta   90.00
_cell.angle_gamma   90.00
#
_symmetry.space_group_name_H-M   'P 1'
#
loop_
_entity.id
_entity.type
_entity.pdbx_description
1 polymer ?
#
loop_
_entity_poly.entity_id
_entity_poly.type
_entity_poly.pdbx_seq_one_letter_code
_entity_poly.pdbx_strand_id
1 'polypeptide(L)'
;MPLLPFSQRRKVGLADETGQVHLPATLDEIGPLVDGVRTFRRELKRGWLDAEGHERVAARFSWLSDPAFGAAAAAETSGLYGLLALDGTWRSEPSWGWIQAVSESLALARVVGGKTTGLVEVASGTWRVEPTWTDARAAGPGRLAVKKGARWRGVSFEGEELVPARWSALQGQQDGTWLARESKQSAWVRLDATGEVVHTFGPDIEELGAYAAGHAAAKRGKEWGLVDADGRWVVEPCTTAWIRWDGVSPVPVFVARKFGYASPGAGLLVPARYDHASPFESGYAIADLDVLDASGQVVARVDPTSTPVIAAPPPQPKGRVAKALVASMPTRSNSPREPAVLGAIARLPDPDLAAVLHAWYTAGTAWIELGAWGLWSGTQATRL
;
A
#
# COMPACT_ATOMS: atom_id res chain seq x y z
N MET A 1 -4.85 17.53 10.72
CA MET A 1 -3.73 17.17 9.83
C MET A 1 -3.56 15.66 9.91
N PRO A 2 -3.11 14.98 8.84
CA PRO A 2 -2.89 13.54 8.91
C PRO A 2 -1.75 13.23 9.88
N LEU A 3 -1.87 12.11 10.59
CA LEU A 3 -0.83 11.66 11.50
C LEU A 3 0.36 11.07 10.75
N LEU A 4 1.54 11.24 11.33
CA LEU A 4 2.83 10.84 10.81
C LEU A 4 3.28 9.51 11.44
N PRO A 5 3.81 8.56 10.66
CA PRO A 5 4.28 7.30 11.19
C PRO A 5 5.65 7.45 11.88
N PHE A 6 5.78 6.88 13.08
CA PHE A 6 7.06 6.79 13.80
C PHE A 6 7.38 5.36 14.17
N SER A 7 8.67 5.03 14.24
CA SER A 7 9.13 3.68 14.55
C SER A 7 9.73 3.59 15.95
N GLN A 8 9.28 2.60 16.73
CA GLN A 8 9.85 2.28 18.03
C GLN A 8 9.91 0.77 18.22
N ARG A 9 11.09 0.24 18.58
CA ARG A 9 11.30 -1.20 18.83
C ARG A 9 10.75 -2.12 17.71
N ARG A 10 10.94 -1.71 16.45
CA ARG A 10 10.44 -2.41 15.23
C ARG A 10 8.91 -2.46 15.10
N LYS A 11 8.19 -1.66 15.86
CA LYS A 11 6.76 -1.40 15.70
C LYS A 11 6.55 0.02 15.22
N VAL A 12 5.42 0.26 14.59
CA VAL A 12 5.04 1.56 14.04
C VAL A 12 3.83 2.10 14.79
N GLY A 13 3.89 3.38 15.13
CA GLY A 13 2.80 4.16 15.71
C GLY A 13 2.53 5.40 14.86
N LEU A 14 1.58 6.23 15.30
CA LEU A 14 1.21 7.48 14.67
C LEU A 14 1.28 8.63 15.68
N ALA A 15 1.88 9.74 15.27
CA ALA A 15 1.98 10.97 16.06
C ALA A 15 1.62 12.19 15.18
N ASP A 16 1.24 13.30 15.80
CA ASP A 16 1.01 14.56 15.08
C ASP A 16 2.28 15.41 14.96
N GLU A 17 2.18 16.57 14.31
CA GLU A 17 3.29 17.50 14.09
C GLU A 17 3.85 18.12 15.40
N THR A 18 3.10 18.03 16.50
CA THR A 18 3.55 18.50 17.82
C THR A 18 4.34 17.45 18.58
N GLY A 19 4.42 16.22 18.04
CA GLY A 19 5.05 15.07 18.70
C GLY A 19 4.13 14.33 19.66
N GLN A 20 2.85 14.70 19.76
CA GLN A 20 1.88 13.96 20.56
C GLN A 20 1.57 12.62 19.89
N VAL A 21 1.65 11.54 20.66
CA VAL A 21 1.30 10.20 20.16
C VAL A 21 -0.21 10.07 20.10
N HIS A 22 -0.73 9.70 18.93
CA HIS A 22 -2.13 9.36 18.73
C HIS A 22 -2.34 7.86 18.77
N LEU A 23 -1.53 7.11 18.00
CA LEU A 23 -1.52 5.66 18.03
C LEU A 23 -0.17 5.15 18.54
N PRO A 24 -0.12 4.36 19.62
CA PRO A 24 1.13 3.85 20.13
C PRO A 24 1.78 2.85 19.16
N ALA A 25 3.10 2.72 19.23
CA ALA A 25 3.89 1.84 18.38
C ALA A 25 3.59 0.35 18.63
N THR A 26 2.54 -0.15 17.99
CA THR A 26 2.00 -1.51 18.17
C THR A 26 1.87 -2.27 16.85
N LEU A 27 1.84 -1.55 15.72
CA LEU A 27 1.66 -2.11 14.39
C LEU A 27 2.98 -2.67 13.85
N ASP A 28 2.91 -3.70 13.03
CA ASP A 28 4.09 -4.25 12.34
C ASP A 28 4.49 -3.42 11.13
N GLU A 29 3.53 -2.74 10.51
CA GLU A 29 3.74 -1.98 9.29
C GLU A 29 2.59 -0.98 9.10
N ILE A 30 2.88 0.15 8.47
CA ILE A 30 1.89 1.10 7.98
C ILE A 30 2.29 1.58 6.60
N GLY A 31 1.31 1.67 5.71
CA GLY A 31 1.44 2.21 4.37
C GLY A 31 1.28 3.73 4.32
N PRO A 32 1.49 4.31 3.14
CA PRO A 32 1.23 5.72 2.91
C PRO A 32 -0.26 6.05 3.04
N LEU A 33 -0.57 7.32 3.32
CA LEU A 33 -1.95 7.81 3.24
C LEU A 33 -2.33 8.00 1.78
N VAL A 34 -3.32 7.24 1.31
CA VAL A 34 -3.85 7.30 -0.05
C VAL A 34 -5.37 7.32 0.04
N ASP A 35 -6.02 8.25 -0.65
CA ASP A 35 -7.48 8.43 -0.64
C ASP A 35 -8.07 8.50 0.80
N GLY A 36 -7.35 9.11 1.73
CA GLY A 36 -7.78 9.32 3.12
C GLY A 36 -7.65 8.09 4.03
N VAL A 37 -7.07 6.98 3.55
CA VAL A 37 -6.80 5.79 4.38
C VAL A 37 -5.35 5.32 4.27
N ARG A 38 -4.89 4.58 5.29
CA ARG A 38 -3.59 3.90 5.31
C ARG A 38 -3.80 2.42 5.46
N THR A 39 -3.11 1.62 4.66
CA THR A 39 -2.98 0.19 4.95
C THR A 39 -2.16 0.04 6.23
N PHE A 40 -2.56 -0.87 7.12
CA PHE A 40 -1.73 -1.26 8.25
C PHE A 40 -1.63 -2.77 8.34
N ARG A 41 -0.56 -3.26 8.95
CA ARG A 41 -0.40 -4.68 9.28
C ARG A 41 -0.24 -4.85 10.77
N ARG A 42 -1.05 -5.76 11.32
CA ARG A 42 -0.96 -6.26 12.67
C ARG A 42 -0.85 -7.78 12.57
N GLU A 43 0.30 -8.29 13.00
CA GLU A 43 0.75 -9.66 12.81
C GLU A 43 0.77 -10.05 11.31
N LEU A 44 -0.13 -10.95 10.90
CA LEU A 44 -0.26 -11.43 9.52
C LEU A 44 -1.46 -10.81 8.78
N LYS A 45 -2.25 -9.96 9.45
CA LYS A 45 -3.49 -9.42 8.91
C LYS A 45 -3.37 -7.93 8.63
N ARG A 46 -4.06 -7.49 7.57
CA ARG A 46 -4.09 -6.11 7.11
C ARG A 46 -5.48 -5.51 7.23
N GLY A 47 -5.51 -4.21 7.48
CA GLY A 47 -6.71 -3.38 7.57
C GLY A 47 -6.42 -1.95 7.13
N TRP A 48 -7.37 -1.05 7.38
CA TRP A 48 -7.23 0.38 7.12
C TRP A 48 -7.38 1.23 8.37
N LEU A 49 -6.53 2.25 8.46
CA LEU A 49 -6.70 3.40 9.35
C LEU A 49 -7.18 4.59 8.52
N ASP A 50 -7.97 5.49 9.10
CA ASP A 50 -8.12 6.84 8.55
C ASP A 50 -6.89 7.72 8.85
N ALA A 51 -6.92 8.96 8.36
CA ALA A 51 -5.84 9.93 8.54
C ALA A 51 -5.59 10.27 10.01
N GLU A 52 -6.60 10.12 10.86
CA GLU A 52 -6.59 10.35 12.30
C GLU A 52 -6.20 9.09 13.10
N GLY A 53 -5.93 7.96 12.43
CA GLY A 53 -5.43 6.74 13.06
C GLY A 53 -6.51 5.81 13.62
N HIS A 54 -7.80 6.04 13.35
CA HIS A 54 -8.87 5.13 13.72
C HIS A 54 -9.00 3.98 12.72
N GLU A 55 -9.27 2.76 13.20
CA GLU A 55 -9.51 1.60 12.35
C GLU A 55 -10.82 1.77 11.55
N ARG A 56 -10.72 2.15 10.27
CA ARG A 56 -11.83 2.15 9.29
C ARG A 56 -12.24 0.74 8.94
N VAL A 57 -11.25 -0.12 8.73
CA VAL A 57 -11.44 -1.54 8.48
C VAL A 57 -10.44 -2.31 9.32
N ALA A 58 -10.96 -3.13 10.23
CA ALA A 58 -10.12 -3.91 11.12
C ALA A 58 -9.22 -4.90 10.36
N ALA A 59 -8.09 -5.24 10.98
CA ALA A 59 -7.14 -6.18 10.40
C ALA A 59 -7.72 -7.60 10.25
N ARG A 60 -8.24 -7.93 9.06
CA ARG A 60 -8.82 -9.25 8.74
C ARG A 60 -8.26 -9.89 7.48
N PHE A 61 -7.69 -9.09 6.60
CA PHE A 61 -7.28 -9.56 5.28
C PHE A 61 -5.87 -10.16 5.33
N SER A 62 -5.69 -11.31 4.67
CA SER A 62 -4.37 -11.85 4.37
C SER A 62 -3.59 -10.98 3.39
N TRP A 63 -4.32 -10.27 2.51
CA TRP A 63 -3.77 -9.29 1.60
C TRP A 63 -4.72 -8.11 1.43
N LEU A 64 -4.17 -6.90 1.43
CA LEU A 64 -4.88 -5.65 1.16
C LEU A 64 -3.88 -4.70 0.48
N SER A 65 -4.18 -4.29 -0.76
CA SER A 65 -3.39 -3.29 -1.47
C SER A 65 -3.67 -1.88 -0.95
N ASP A 66 -2.81 -0.94 -1.30
CA ASP A 66 -3.18 0.47 -1.27
C ASP A 66 -4.42 0.70 -2.15
N PRO A 67 -5.31 1.63 -1.77
CA PRO A 67 -6.47 1.96 -2.56
C PRO A 67 -6.09 2.68 -3.86
N ALA A 68 -6.90 2.46 -4.88
CA ALA A 68 -6.90 3.19 -6.14
C ALA A 68 -8.35 3.28 -6.64
N PHE A 69 -8.77 4.46 -7.12
CA PHE A 69 -10.13 4.68 -7.61
C PHE A 69 -11.22 4.33 -6.58
N GLY A 70 -10.95 4.62 -5.30
CA GLY A 70 -11.86 4.36 -4.19
C GLY A 70 -12.06 2.88 -3.83
N ALA A 71 -11.19 1.98 -4.29
CA ALA A 71 -11.22 0.57 -3.92
C ALA A 71 -9.82 -0.03 -3.80
N ALA A 72 -9.68 -1.19 -3.16
CA ALA A 72 -8.44 -1.95 -3.10
C ALA A 72 -8.66 -3.43 -3.39
N ALA A 73 -7.60 -4.08 -3.88
CA ALA A 73 -7.57 -5.52 -3.96
C ALA A 73 -7.45 -6.10 -2.55
N ALA A 74 -8.40 -6.93 -2.15
CA ALA A 74 -8.44 -7.53 -0.83
C ALA A 74 -8.67 -9.04 -0.90
N ALA A 75 -8.04 -9.79 0.00
CA ALA A 75 -8.19 -11.22 0.15
C ALA A 75 -8.27 -11.59 1.63
N GLU A 76 -9.40 -12.15 2.08
CA GLU A 76 -9.58 -12.57 3.48
C GLU A 76 -8.71 -13.78 3.82
N THR A 77 -8.70 -14.76 2.91
CA THR A 77 -7.87 -15.96 2.93
C THR A 77 -7.02 -16.04 1.67
N SER A 78 -6.04 -16.94 1.66
CA SER A 78 -5.13 -17.08 0.52
C SER A 78 -5.86 -17.53 -0.74
N GLY A 79 -5.63 -16.83 -1.85
CA GLY A 79 -5.85 -17.36 -3.20
C GLY A 79 -6.99 -16.73 -4.00
N LEU A 80 -7.92 -16.01 -3.36
CA LEU A 80 -9.00 -15.29 -4.03
C LEU A 80 -8.99 -13.81 -3.63
N TYR A 81 -9.09 -12.94 -4.63
CA TYR A 81 -9.08 -11.50 -4.47
C TYR A 81 -10.41 -10.92 -4.95
N GLY A 82 -10.90 -9.93 -4.23
CA GLY A 82 -12.01 -9.06 -4.62
C GLY A 82 -11.59 -7.59 -4.59
N LEU A 83 -12.51 -6.69 -4.92
CA LEU A 83 -12.34 -5.25 -4.78
C LEU A 83 -13.16 -4.73 -3.61
N LEU A 84 -12.48 -4.24 -2.58
CA LEU A 84 -13.07 -3.67 -1.38
C LEU A 84 -13.15 -2.14 -1.53
N ALA A 85 -14.35 -1.57 -1.41
CA ALA A 85 -14.54 -0.12 -1.29
C ALA A 85 -13.99 0.39 0.05
N LEU A 86 -13.69 1.70 0.12
CA LEU A 86 -13.15 2.35 1.32
C LEU A 86 -14.09 2.32 2.54
N ASP A 87 -15.39 2.04 2.34
CA ASP A 87 -16.38 1.82 3.41
C ASP A 87 -16.39 0.37 3.94
N GLY A 88 -15.55 -0.51 3.39
CA GLY A 88 -15.44 -1.92 3.78
C GLY A 88 -16.41 -2.86 3.05
N THR A 89 -17.20 -2.36 2.09
CA THR A 89 -18.09 -3.19 1.25
C THR A 89 -17.37 -3.75 0.01
N TRP A 90 -17.84 -4.88 -0.52
CA TRP A 90 -17.28 -5.44 -1.75
C TRP A 90 -17.90 -4.78 -2.98
N ARG A 91 -17.09 -4.13 -3.82
CA ARG A 91 -17.46 -3.75 -5.20
C ARG A 91 -17.38 -4.94 -6.16
N SER A 92 -16.48 -5.87 -5.87
CA SER A 92 -16.38 -7.17 -6.54
C SER A 92 -16.03 -8.20 -5.49
N GLU A 93 -16.90 -9.21 -5.33
CA GLU A 93 -16.69 -10.30 -4.38
C GLU A 93 -15.42 -11.10 -4.73
N PRO A 94 -14.70 -11.66 -3.74
CA PRO A 94 -13.51 -12.47 -3.97
C PRO A 94 -13.78 -13.67 -4.90
N SER A 95 -13.36 -13.53 -6.15
CA SER A 95 -13.57 -14.53 -7.21
C SER A 95 -12.42 -14.58 -8.21
N TRP A 96 -11.40 -13.75 -8.01
CA TRP A 96 -10.28 -13.57 -8.94
C TRP A 96 -9.00 -14.15 -8.36
N GLY A 97 -8.14 -14.71 -9.22
CA GLY A 97 -6.77 -15.06 -8.84
C GLY A 97 -5.88 -13.82 -8.62
N TRP A 98 -6.30 -12.67 -9.16
CA TRP A 98 -5.77 -11.33 -8.89
C TRP A 98 -6.71 -10.30 -9.53
N ILE A 99 -6.91 -9.15 -8.89
CA ILE A 99 -7.69 -8.03 -9.43
C ILE A 99 -7.09 -6.70 -8.97
N GLN A 100 -7.16 -5.66 -9.80
CA GLN A 100 -6.78 -4.29 -9.46
C GLN A 100 -7.63 -3.28 -10.22
N ALA A 101 -8.21 -2.31 -9.52
CA ALA A 101 -8.98 -1.24 -10.14
C ALA A 101 -8.08 -0.35 -11.01
N VAL A 102 -8.59 0.02 -12.19
CA VAL A 102 -7.95 0.98 -13.13
C VAL A 102 -8.85 2.17 -13.46
N SER A 103 -10.11 2.12 -13.04
CA SER A 103 -11.06 3.22 -12.93
C SER A 103 -12.10 2.89 -11.85
N GLU A 104 -13.09 3.75 -11.64
CA GLU A 104 -14.20 3.46 -10.72
C GLU A 104 -15.07 2.26 -11.17
N SER A 105 -15.11 1.98 -12.48
CA SER A 105 -15.96 0.95 -13.08
C SER A 105 -15.20 -0.22 -13.68
N LEU A 106 -13.88 -0.13 -13.86
CA LEU A 106 -13.07 -1.13 -14.54
C LEU A 106 -11.90 -1.61 -13.70
N ALA A 107 -11.57 -2.89 -13.89
CA ALA A 107 -10.43 -3.52 -13.24
C ALA A 107 -9.65 -4.42 -14.18
N LEU A 108 -8.34 -4.48 -13.98
CA LEU A 108 -7.54 -5.57 -14.53
C LEU A 108 -7.75 -6.79 -13.65
N ALA A 109 -8.09 -7.93 -14.26
CA ALA A 109 -8.41 -9.13 -13.52
C ALA A 109 -7.84 -10.39 -14.18
N ARG A 110 -7.51 -11.37 -13.33
CA ARG A 110 -7.02 -12.69 -13.72
C ARG A 110 -7.87 -13.76 -13.06
N VAL A 111 -8.32 -14.72 -13.86
CA VAL A 111 -9.06 -15.88 -13.36
C VAL A 111 -8.20 -16.74 -12.44
N VAL A 112 -8.82 -17.48 -11.53
CA VAL A 112 -8.15 -18.39 -10.61
C VAL A 112 -7.38 -19.46 -11.39
N GLY A 113 -6.10 -19.65 -11.08
CA GLY A 113 -5.20 -20.57 -11.81
C GLY A 113 -4.77 -20.08 -13.21
N GLY A 114 -5.32 -18.97 -13.69
CA GLY A 114 -4.94 -18.35 -14.95
C GLY A 114 -3.55 -17.71 -14.91
N LYS A 115 -2.98 -17.50 -16.10
CA LYS A 115 -1.70 -16.78 -16.29
C LYS A 115 -1.87 -15.46 -17.04
N THR A 116 -3.06 -15.20 -17.55
CA THR A 116 -3.37 -14.02 -18.35
C THR A 116 -4.37 -13.12 -17.63
N THR A 117 -4.23 -11.82 -17.90
CA THR A 117 -5.01 -10.74 -17.37
C THR A 117 -5.87 -10.16 -18.49
N GLY A 118 -7.11 -9.82 -18.16
CA GLY A 118 -8.03 -9.09 -19.04
C GLY A 118 -8.56 -7.84 -18.33
N LEU A 119 -9.50 -7.15 -18.97
CA LEU A 119 -10.19 -5.99 -18.42
C LEU A 119 -11.65 -6.36 -18.14
N VAL A 120 -12.08 -6.17 -16.91
CA VAL A 120 -13.43 -6.55 -16.43
C VAL A 120 -14.21 -5.31 -16.00
N GLU A 121 -15.50 -5.33 -16.29
CA GLU A 121 -16.50 -4.44 -15.68
C GLU A 121 -16.71 -4.85 -14.23
N VAL A 122 -16.42 -3.95 -13.29
CA VAL A 122 -16.48 -4.27 -11.86
C VAL A 122 -17.91 -4.62 -11.43
N ALA A 123 -18.91 -3.90 -11.94
CA ALA A 123 -20.31 -4.07 -11.53
C ALA A 123 -20.94 -5.38 -12.00
N SER A 124 -20.64 -5.82 -13.24
CA SER A 124 -21.23 -7.03 -13.82
C SER A 124 -20.31 -8.25 -13.74
N GLY A 125 -19.00 -8.06 -13.54
CA GLY A 125 -18.00 -9.12 -13.61
C GLY A 125 -17.74 -9.64 -15.04
N THR A 126 -18.27 -8.96 -16.06
CA THR A 126 -18.11 -9.38 -17.47
C THR A 126 -16.83 -8.82 -18.07
N TRP A 127 -16.17 -9.60 -18.93
CA TRP A 127 -15.00 -9.14 -19.67
C TRP A 127 -15.37 -8.05 -20.65
N ARG A 128 -14.77 -6.88 -20.49
CA ARG A 128 -14.69 -5.86 -21.54
C ARG A 128 -13.60 -6.22 -22.54
N VAL A 129 -12.48 -6.73 -22.05
CA VAL A 129 -11.41 -7.34 -22.86
C VAL A 129 -11.04 -8.69 -22.27
N GLU A 130 -11.17 -9.75 -23.08
CA GLU A 130 -10.86 -11.13 -22.68
C GLU A 130 -9.39 -11.28 -22.22
N PRO A 131 -9.12 -12.16 -21.23
CA PRO A 131 -7.80 -12.26 -20.60
C PRO A 131 -6.78 -12.92 -21.53
N THR A 132 -6.02 -12.10 -22.24
CA THR A 132 -4.97 -12.55 -23.19
C THR A 132 -3.60 -11.94 -22.90
N TRP A 133 -3.49 -11.00 -21.97
CA TRP A 133 -2.24 -10.33 -21.63
C TRP A 133 -1.49 -11.11 -20.55
N THR A 134 -0.22 -11.39 -20.77
CA THR A 134 0.64 -12.02 -19.75
C THR A 134 0.97 -11.07 -18.59
N ASP A 135 0.84 -9.77 -18.80
CA ASP A 135 1.01 -8.73 -17.79
C ASP A 135 0.23 -7.48 -18.21
N ALA A 136 -0.28 -6.70 -17.25
CA ALA A 136 -1.04 -5.49 -17.52
C ALA A 136 -1.02 -4.55 -16.30
N ARG A 137 -1.04 -3.24 -16.56
CA ARG A 137 -1.11 -2.19 -15.53
C ARG A 137 -1.74 -0.91 -16.08
N ALA A 138 -2.30 -0.10 -15.18
CA ALA A 138 -2.75 1.25 -15.50
C ALA A 138 -1.59 2.10 -16.04
N ALA A 139 -1.89 2.96 -17.02
CA ALA A 139 -0.93 3.83 -17.69
C ALA A 139 -1.47 5.27 -17.82
N GLY A 140 -2.20 5.72 -16.80
CA GLY A 140 -2.92 6.99 -16.77
C GLY A 140 -4.37 6.86 -17.23
N PRO A 141 -5.10 7.98 -17.31
CA PRO A 141 -6.54 7.99 -17.61
C PRO A 141 -6.85 7.30 -18.95
N GLY A 142 -7.74 6.30 -18.92
CA GLY A 142 -8.22 5.61 -20.12
C GLY A 142 -7.20 4.69 -20.82
N ARG A 143 -6.04 4.45 -20.20
CA ARG A 143 -4.91 3.76 -20.85
C ARG A 143 -4.33 2.66 -20.00
N LEU A 144 -3.85 1.62 -20.68
CA LEU A 144 -3.15 0.49 -20.09
C LEU A 144 -1.80 0.28 -20.79
N ALA A 145 -0.79 -0.07 -20.03
CA ALA A 145 0.39 -0.74 -20.55
C ALA A 145 0.13 -2.24 -20.40
N VAL A 146 0.12 -2.97 -21.51
CA VAL A 146 -0.16 -4.41 -21.53
C VAL A 146 0.96 -5.16 -22.23
N LYS A 147 1.18 -6.40 -21.81
CA LYS A 147 2.19 -7.28 -22.34
C LYS A 147 1.55 -8.55 -22.87
N LYS A 148 1.80 -8.88 -24.13
CA LYS A 148 1.45 -10.16 -24.74
C LYS A 148 2.73 -10.81 -25.26
N GLY A 149 3.17 -11.90 -24.63
CA GLY A 149 4.49 -12.48 -24.87
C GLY A 149 5.59 -11.64 -24.22
N ALA A 150 6.61 -11.23 -25.00
CA ALA A 150 7.80 -10.57 -24.45
C ALA A 150 7.77 -9.03 -24.49
N ARG A 151 6.84 -8.42 -25.22
CA ARG A 151 6.85 -6.98 -25.52
C ARG A 151 5.64 -6.26 -24.95
N TRP A 152 5.87 -5.06 -24.42
CA TRP A 152 4.85 -4.14 -23.96
C TRP A 152 4.30 -3.30 -25.11
N ARG A 153 3.01 -3.01 -25.05
CA ARG A 153 2.26 -2.09 -25.91
C ARG A 153 1.31 -1.24 -25.05
N GLY A 154 0.94 -0.08 -25.56
CA GLY A 154 -0.07 0.79 -24.96
C GLY A 154 -1.42 0.52 -25.60
N VAL A 155 -2.48 0.39 -24.80
CA VAL A 155 -3.86 0.21 -25.30
C VAL A 155 -4.84 1.11 -24.55
N SER A 156 -5.98 1.42 -25.17
CA SER A 156 -7.12 2.04 -24.50
C SER A 156 -7.91 1.01 -23.66
N PHE A 157 -8.94 1.45 -22.93
CA PHE A 157 -9.85 0.55 -22.22
C PHE A 157 -10.80 -0.22 -23.16
N GLU A 158 -10.87 0.19 -24.41
CA GLU A 158 -11.60 -0.47 -25.51
C GLU A 158 -10.70 -1.53 -26.18
N GLY A 159 -9.43 -1.62 -25.78
CA GLY A 159 -8.45 -2.54 -26.34
C GLY A 159 -7.81 -2.06 -27.65
N GLU A 160 -8.06 -0.81 -28.05
CA GLU A 160 -7.43 -0.18 -29.22
C GLU A 160 -5.94 0.02 -28.95
N GLU A 161 -5.09 -0.26 -29.94
CA GLU A 161 -3.65 -0.06 -29.81
C GLU A 161 -3.29 1.42 -29.94
N LEU A 162 -2.68 1.98 -28.89
CA LEU A 162 -2.19 3.36 -28.85
C LEU A 162 -0.68 3.43 -29.13
N VAL A 163 0.07 2.46 -28.61
CA VAL A 163 1.53 2.37 -28.79
C VAL A 163 1.87 0.94 -29.17
N PRO A 164 2.57 0.69 -30.30
CA PRO A 164 2.80 -0.66 -30.80
C PRO A 164 3.73 -1.50 -29.91
N ALA A 165 3.62 -2.82 -30.03
CA ALA A 165 4.48 -3.74 -29.29
C ALA A 165 5.91 -3.78 -29.81
N ARG A 166 6.74 -2.93 -29.21
CA ARG A 166 8.19 -2.89 -29.45
C ARG A 166 9.01 -2.94 -28.17
N TRP A 167 8.40 -2.60 -27.04
CA TRP A 167 9.14 -2.17 -25.86
C TRP A 167 9.42 -3.30 -24.86
N SER A 168 10.61 -3.31 -24.28
CA SER A 168 10.95 -4.18 -23.14
C SER A 168 10.41 -3.63 -21.81
N ALA A 169 10.23 -2.31 -21.74
CA ALA A 169 9.49 -1.61 -20.69
C ALA A 169 8.72 -0.44 -21.31
N LEU A 170 7.49 -0.22 -20.83
CA LEU A 170 6.61 0.87 -21.24
C LEU A 170 5.82 1.36 -20.01
N GLN A 171 5.77 2.66 -19.78
CA GLN A 171 5.13 3.28 -18.62
C GLN A 171 4.38 4.53 -19.07
N GLY A 172 3.05 4.57 -18.91
CA GLY A 172 2.28 5.77 -19.22
C GLY A 172 2.48 6.85 -18.15
N GLN A 173 2.46 8.11 -18.58
CA GLN A 173 2.54 9.29 -17.73
C GLN A 173 1.15 9.92 -17.59
N GLN A 174 1.00 10.80 -16.59
CA GLN A 174 -0.27 11.49 -16.34
C GLN A 174 -0.64 12.47 -17.47
N ASP A 175 0.36 13.08 -18.10
CA ASP A 175 0.20 14.05 -19.20
C ASP A 175 -0.15 13.40 -20.56
N GLY A 176 -0.20 12.07 -20.63
CA GLY A 176 -0.48 11.34 -21.86
C GLY A 176 0.73 10.89 -22.66
N THR A 177 1.92 11.23 -22.23
CA THR A 177 3.15 10.69 -22.79
C THR A 177 3.48 9.31 -22.23
N TRP A 178 4.50 8.67 -22.78
CA TRP A 178 5.01 7.39 -22.30
C TRP A 178 6.52 7.45 -22.08
N LEU A 179 7.01 6.62 -21.17
CA LEU A 179 8.43 6.30 -21.05
C LEU A 179 8.64 4.86 -21.51
N ALA A 180 9.62 4.63 -22.38
CA ALA A 180 9.87 3.32 -22.94
C ALA A 180 11.36 3.03 -23.13
N ARG A 181 11.70 1.74 -23.26
CA ARG A 181 13.01 1.29 -23.77
C ARG A 181 12.87 -0.02 -24.52
N GLU A 182 13.61 -0.16 -25.62
CA GLU A 182 13.51 -1.31 -26.51
C GLU A 182 14.20 -2.57 -25.95
N SER A 183 15.27 -2.40 -25.19
CA SER A 183 15.95 -3.46 -24.43
C SER A 183 16.54 -2.90 -23.14
N LYS A 184 17.08 -3.77 -22.26
CA LYS A 184 17.78 -3.33 -21.04
C LYS A 184 19.05 -2.50 -21.33
N GLN A 185 19.63 -2.65 -22.52
CA GLN A 185 20.80 -1.92 -22.98
C GLN A 185 20.45 -0.65 -23.77
N SER A 186 19.16 -0.47 -24.11
CA SER A 186 18.70 0.73 -24.81
C SER A 186 18.51 1.85 -23.81
N ALA A 187 18.83 3.07 -24.24
CA ALA A 187 18.46 4.27 -23.49
C ALA A 187 16.93 4.34 -23.33
N TRP A 188 16.49 4.97 -22.24
CA TRP A 188 15.09 5.36 -22.11
C TRP A 188 14.74 6.42 -23.15
N VAL A 189 13.51 6.38 -23.64
CA VAL A 189 12.92 7.38 -24.52
C VAL A 189 11.60 7.86 -23.95
N ARG A 190 11.26 9.12 -24.20
CA ARG A 190 9.89 9.63 -24.05
C ARG A 190 9.17 9.49 -25.38
N LEU A 191 7.96 8.98 -25.33
CA LEU A 191 7.05 8.90 -26.46
C LEU A 191 5.88 9.87 -26.28
N ASP A 192 5.35 10.42 -27.37
CA ASP A 192 4.06 11.09 -27.36
C ASP A 192 2.89 10.10 -27.18
N ALA A 193 1.66 10.61 -27.21
CA ALA A 193 0.46 9.78 -27.03
C ALA A 193 0.29 8.67 -28.11
N THR A 194 0.89 8.85 -29.30
CA THR A 194 0.85 7.93 -30.43
C THR A 194 2.00 6.91 -30.44
N GLY A 195 2.98 7.09 -29.55
CA GLY A 195 4.15 6.24 -29.45
C GLY A 195 5.35 6.72 -30.27
N GLU A 196 5.32 7.93 -30.82
CA GLU A 196 6.46 8.53 -31.51
C GLU A 196 7.50 9.03 -30.51
N VAL A 197 8.78 8.80 -30.79
CA VAL A 197 9.88 9.22 -29.91
C VAL A 197 10.04 10.75 -29.97
N VAL A 198 9.86 11.42 -28.83
CA VAL A 198 10.02 12.88 -28.70
C VAL A 198 11.29 13.27 -27.94
N HIS A 199 11.85 12.37 -27.12
CA HIS A 199 13.08 12.63 -26.37
C HIS A 199 13.84 11.33 -26.11
N THR A 200 15.17 11.40 -26.08
CA THR A 200 16.05 10.29 -25.70
C THR A 200 16.90 10.71 -24.50
N PHE A 201 16.84 9.93 -23.43
CA PHE A 201 17.56 10.21 -22.19
C PHE A 201 19.02 9.74 -22.26
N GLY A 202 19.86 10.27 -21.36
CA GLY A 202 21.26 9.90 -21.26
C GLY A 202 21.47 8.41 -20.99
N PRO A 203 22.57 7.82 -21.49
CA PRO A 203 22.87 6.39 -21.34
C PRO A 203 23.21 5.97 -19.90
N ASP A 204 23.43 6.93 -19.00
CA ASP A 204 23.72 6.71 -17.58
C ASP A 204 22.45 6.51 -16.73
N ILE A 205 21.26 6.75 -17.29
CA ILE A 205 19.97 6.45 -16.67
C ILE A 205 19.59 5.00 -17.02
N GLU A 206 19.83 4.08 -16.09
CA GLU A 206 19.57 2.65 -16.26
C GLU A 206 18.09 2.30 -15.98
N GLU A 207 17.48 2.94 -14.99
CA GLU A 207 16.05 2.82 -14.68
C GLU A 207 15.45 4.22 -14.51
N LEU A 208 14.21 4.39 -14.94
CA LEU A 208 13.49 5.66 -14.87
C LEU A 208 12.05 5.41 -14.40
N GLY A 209 11.66 6.09 -13.33
CA GLY A 209 10.31 6.07 -12.77
C GLY A 209 9.35 7.02 -13.52
N ALA A 210 8.09 7.03 -13.08
CA ALA A 210 7.13 8.01 -13.57
C ALA A 210 7.47 9.43 -13.09
N TYR A 211 7.15 10.41 -13.91
CA TYR A 211 7.29 11.82 -13.56
C TYR A 211 6.14 12.26 -12.65
N ALA A 212 6.49 13.00 -11.60
CA ALA A 212 5.57 13.75 -10.76
C ALA A 212 6.14 15.17 -10.56
N ALA A 213 5.32 16.20 -10.76
CA ALA A 213 5.74 17.61 -10.72
C ALA A 213 7.09 17.89 -11.41
N GLY A 214 7.26 17.39 -12.65
CA GLY A 214 8.44 17.66 -13.47
C GLY A 214 9.70 16.85 -13.15
N HIS A 215 9.68 15.98 -12.14
CA HIS A 215 10.84 15.16 -11.76
C HIS A 215 10.50 13.67 -11.71
N ALA A 216 11.51 12.83 -11.90
CA ALA A 216 11.37 11.37 -11.82
C ALA A 216 12.53 10.75 -11.02
N ALA A 217 12.23 9.66 -10.33
CA ALA A 217 13.28 8.81 -9.77
C ALA A 217 14.06 8.14 -10.90
N ALA A 218 15.38 8.25 -10.87
CA ALA A 218 16.26 7.62 -11.86
C ALA A 218 17.37 6.86 -11.17
N LYS A 219 17.84 5.79 -11.82
CA LYS A 219 18.88 4.91 -11.27
C LYS A 219 20.13 4.96 -12.14
N ARG A 220 21.29 5.06 -11.50
CA ARG A 220 22.61 4.88 -12.10
C ARG A 220 23.41 3.89 -11.25
N GLY A 221 23.87 2.80 -11.86
CA GLY A 221 24.47 1.68 -11.15
C GLY A 221 23.53 1.08 -10.09
N LYS A 222 23.91 1.21 -8.81
CA LYS A 222 23.14 0.65 -7.68
C LYS A 222 22.30 1.69 -6.93
N GLU A 223 22.39 2.95 -7.32
CA GLU A 223 21.86 4.07 -6.55
C GLU A 223 20.79 4.82 -7.34
N TRP A 224 19.84 5.38 -6.60
CA TRP A 224 18.75 6.19 -7.07
C TRP A 224 18.98 7.65 -6.70
N GLY A 225 18.56 8.53 -7.60
CA GLY A 225 18.47 9.97 -7.44
C GLY A 225 17.21 10.51 -8.13
N LEU A 226 17.16 11.81 -8.35
CA LEU A 226 16.06 12.48 -9.06
C LEU A 226 16.60 13.19 -10.30
N VAL A 227 15.85 13.10 -11.40
CA VAL A 227 16.13 13.83 -12.64
C VAL A 227 14.99 14.78 -13.00
N ASP A 228 15.31 15.87 -13.69
CA ASP A 228 14.35 16.76 -14.33
C ASP A 228 13.73 16.15 -15.60
N ALA A 229 12.83 16.89 -16.25
CA ALA A 229 12.14 16.46 -17.47
C ALA A 229 13.06 16.13 -18.65
N ASP A 230 14.28 16.67 -18.69
CA ASP A 230 15.27 16.42 -19.74
C ASP A 230 16.21 15.24 -19.37
N GLY A 231 16.16 14.75 -18.13
CA GLY A 231 17.03 13.71 -17.59
C GLY A 231 18.27 14.25 -16.88
N ARG A 232 18.34 15.55 -16.56
CA ARG A 232 19.46 16.10 -15.77
C ARG A 232 19.25 15.78 -14.30
N TRP A 233 20.30 15.31 -13.63
CA TRP A 233 20.27 15.00 -12.20
C TRP A 233 20.05 16.27 -11.37
N VAL A 234 18.90 16.35 -10.68
CA VAL A 234 18.61 17.40 -9.69
C VAL A 234 18.92 16.92 -8.26
N VAL A 235 18.96 15.61 -8.06
CA VAL A 235 19.54 14.95 -6.89
C VAL A 235 20.39 13.82 -7.43
N GLU A 236 21.70 13.89 -7.22
CA GLU A 236 22.62 12.84 -7.64
C GLU A 236 22.26 11.49 -6.98
N PRO A 237 22.54 10.35 -7.65
CA PRO A 237 22.36 9.02 -7.08
C PRO A 237 23.05 8.93 -5.72
N CYS A 238 22.27 8.66 -4.67
CA CYS A 238 22.78 8.67 -3.30
C CYS A 238 22.16 7.59 -2.42
N THR A 239 21.15 6.86 -2.90
CA THR A 239 20.47 5.85 -2.10
C THR A 239 20.22 4.55 -2.83
N THR A 240 20.36 3.43 -2.12
CA THR A 240 20.05 2.11 -2.67
C THR A 240 18.55 1.78 -2.68
N ALA A 241 17.73 2.58 -2.00
CA ALA A 241 16.28 2.42 -1.96
C ALA A 241 15.60 3.15 -3.13
N TRP A 242 14.49 2.62 -3.62
CA TRP A 242 13.66 3.32 -4.61
C TRP A 242 13.11 4.63 -4.00
N ILE A 243 13.22 5.74 -4.73
CA ILE A 243 12.65 7.04 -4.33
C ILE A 243 11.19 7.16 -4.79
N ARG A 244 10.25 7.30 -3.84
CA ARG A 244 8.87 7.70 -4.12
C ARG A 244 8.80 9.22 -4.05
N TRP A 245 8.63 9.87 -5.19
CA TRP A 245 8.46 11.33 -5.29
C TRP A 245 6.98 11.66 -5.50
N ASP A 246 6.44 12.54 -4.67
CA ASP A 246 5.04 12.99 -4.72
C ASP A 246 4.85 14.32 -5.46
N GLY A 247 5.96 14.98 -5.81
CA GLY A 247 5.95 16.27 -6.50
C GLY A 247 6.31 17.47 -5.64
N VAL A 248 6.33 17.34 -4.31
CA VAL A 248 6.38 18.50 -3.41
C VAL A 248 7.31 18.26 -2.23
N SER A 249 7.33 17.03 -1.70
CA SER A 249 7.86 16.75 -0.38
C SER A 249 9.30 16.23 -0.42
N PRO A 250 10.16 16.63 0.53
CA PRO A 250 11.48 16.02 0.64
C PRO A 250 11.39 14.49 0.76
N VAL A 251 12.29 13.80 0.07
CA VAL A 251 12.28 12.33 -0.01
C VAL A 251 13.31 11.72 0.92
N PRO A 252 12.98 10.63 1.62
CA PRO A 252 13.95 9.92 2.44
C PRO A 252 15.03 9.31 1.55
N VAL A 253 16.29 9.54 1.90
CA VAL A 253 17.46 8.96 1.24
C VAL A 253 18.27 8.15 2.25
N PHE A 254 18.72 6.97 1.83
CA PHE A 254 19.52 6.07 2.66
C PHE A 254 20.98 6.07 2.18
N VAL A 255 21.84 6.75 2.92
CA VAL A 255 23.27 6.96 2.62
C VAL A 255 24.09 6.40 3.78
N ALA A 256 25.12 5.60 3.50
CA ALA A 256 26.03 5.07 4.52
C ALA A 256 25.33 4.42 5.74
N ARG A 257 24.24 3.68 5.49
CA ARG A 257 23.40 3.00 6.50
C ARG A 257 22.58 3.92 7.41
N LYS A 258 22.44 5.20 7.07
CA LYS A 258 21.60 6.17 7.79
C LYS A 258 20.61 6.83 6.83
N PHE A 259 19.49 7.30 7.38
CA PHE A 259 18.51 8.08 6.66
C PHE A 259 18.77 9.58 6.80
N GLY A 260 18.56 10.29 5.70
CA GLY A 260 18.43 11.74 5.59
C GLY A 260 17.29 12.08 4.63
N TYR A 261 17.23 13.33 4.19
CA TYR A 261 16.21 13.80 3.24
C TYR A 261 16.84 14.62 2.13
N ALA A 262 16.33 14.45 0.91
CA ALA A 262 16.72 15.21 -0.25
C ALA A 262 15.51 15.86 -0.92
N SER A 263 15.71 16.95 -1.66
CA SER A 263 14.65 17.60 -2.43
C SER A 263 15.23 18.16 -3.73
N PRO A 264 14.48 18.12 -4.86
CA PRO A 264 14.87 18.85 -6.07
C PRO A 264 15.23 20.31 -5.77
N GLY A 265 16.31 20.81 -6.36
CA GLY A 265 16.80 22.18 -6.17
C GLY A 265 17.62 22.42 -4.89
N ALA A 266 17.38 21.66 -3.81
CA ALA A 266 18.16 21.72 -2.58
C ALA A 266 19.24 20.63 -2.49
N GLY A 267 19.12 19.54 -3.27
CA GLY A 267 19.99 18.38 -3.13
C GLY A 267 19.72 17.66 -1.80
N LEU A 268 20.77 17.35 -1.03
CA LEU A 268 20.64 16.76 0.31
C LEU A 268 20.23 17.84 1.33
N LEU A 269 18.95 17.89 1.67
CA LEU A 269 18.34 18.86 2.60
C LEU A 269 18.68 18.54 4.06
N VAL A 270 18.57 17.27 4.44
CA VAL A 270 18.90 16.78 5.79
C VAL A 270 19.99 15.72 5.66
N PRO A 271 21.19 15.94 6.23
CA PRO A 271 22.26 14.94 6.19
C PRO A 271 21.84 13.60 6.77
N ALA A 272 22.33 12.51 6.19
CA ALA A 272 22.01 11.17 6.64
C ALA A 272 22.60 10.89 8.04
N ARG A 273 21.72 10.83 9.05
CA ARG A 273 22.11 10.63 10.46
C ARG A 273 21.12 9.80 11.28
N TYR A 274 19.92 9.59 10.76
CA TYR A 274 18.84 8.88 11.46
C TYR A 274 18.89 7.37 11.19
N ASP A 275 18.45 6.56 12.15
CA ASP A 275 18.31 5.12 11.96
C ASP A 275 17.01 4.76 11.23
N HIS A 276 15.97 5.57 11.38
CA HIS A 276 14.67 5.44 10.71
C HIS A 276 14.18 6.81 10.23
N ALA A 277 13.47 6.83 9.11
CA ALA A 277 12.86 8.04 8.56
C ALA A 277 11.53 7.69 7.87
N SER A 278 10.46 8.39 8.22
CA SER A 278 9.22 8.34 7.47
C SER A 278 9.29 9.17 6.19
N PRO A 279 8.47 8.88 5.17
CA PRO A 279 8.16 9.87 4.14
C PRO A 279 7.59 11.15 4.76
N PHE A 280 7.71 12.26 4.03
CA PHE A 280 7.01 13.49 4.34
C PHE A 280 5.53 13.39 3.99
N GLU A 281 4.68 13.90 4.87
CA GLU A 281 3.23 13.93 4.72
C GLU A 281 2.71 15.27 5.27
N SER A 282 1.93 15.99 4.47
CA SER A 282 1.42 17.33 4.81
C SER A 282 2.51 18.30 5.32
N GLY A 283 3.73 18.21 4.78
CA GLY A 283 4.84 19.10 5.09
C GLY A 283 5.69 18.70 6.30
N TYR A 284 5.44 17.55 6.92
CA TYR A 284 6.22 17.05 8.06
C TYR A 284 6.68 15.60 7.87
N ALA A 285 7.73 15.20 8.56
CA ALA A 285 8.17 13.81 8.65
C ALA A 285 8.69 13.50 10.07
N ILE A 286 8.77 12.23 10.43
CA ILE A 286 9.40 11.78 11.67
C ILE A 286 10.64 10.96 11.34
N ALA A 287 11.78 11.38 11.88
CA ALA A 287 13.04 10.66 11.77
C ALA A 287 13.54 10.25 13.15
N ASP A 288 13.62 8.94 13.38
CA ASP A 288 13.67 8.27 14.68
C ASP A 288 12.53 8.71 15.64
N LEU A 289 12.65 9.88 16.27
CA LEU A 289 11.61 10.52 17.09
C LEU A 289 11.57 12.05 16.90
N ASP A 290 12.42 12.62 16.05
CA ASP A 290 12.40 14.05 15.75
C ASP A 290 11.34 14.34 14.68
N VAL A 291 10.47 15.32 14.93
CA VAL A 291 9.52 15.83 13.94
C VAL A 291 10.21 16.91 13.13
N LEU A 292 10.30 16.70 11.82
CA LEU A 292 10.95 17.58 10.86
C LEU A 292 9.89 18.34 10.05
N ASP A 293 10.09 19.64 9.85
CA ASP A 293 9.32 20.41 8.86
C ASP A 293 9.91 20.27 7.44
N ALA A 294 9.22 20.82 6.43
CA ALA A 294 9.64 20.75 5.03
C ALA A 294 10.99 21.43 4.73
N SER A 295 11.52 22.26 5.64
CA SER A 295 12.87 22.83 5.55
C SER A 295 13.94 21.92 6.14
N GLY A 296 13.55 20.83 6.80
CA GLY A 296 14.43 19.88 7.48
C GLY A 296 14.78 20.28 8.90
N GLN A 297 14.11 21.28 9.48
CA GLN A 297 14.32 21.69 10.88
C GLN A 297 13.52 20.81 11.83
N VAL A 298 14.12 20.49 12.99
CA VAL A 298 13.42 19.80 14.08
C VAL A 298 12.50 20.79 14.78
N VAL A 299 11.19 20.57 14.67
CA VAL A 299 10.15 21.46 15.25
C VAL A 299 9.51 20.88 16.51
N ALA A 300 9.55 19.57 16.68
CA ALA A 300 9.06 18.87 17.85
C ALA A 300 9.78 17.53 18.03
N ARG A 301 9.50 16.83 19.13
CA ARG A 301 10.00 15.48 19.37
C ARG A 301 8.86 14.61 19.89
N VAL A 302 8.71 13.44 19.30
CA VAL A 302 7.75 12.44 19.75
C VAL A 302 8.15 11.97 21.14
N ASP A 303 7.19 11.98 22.06
CA ASP A 303 7.30 11.31 23.36
C ASP A 303 6.48 10.00 23.34
N PRO A 304 7.11 8.83 23.10
CA PRO A 304 6.42 7.55 23.08
C PRO A 304 5.82 7.14 24.43
N THR A 305 6.15 7.85 25.51
CA THR A 305 5.61 7.61 26.86
C THR A 305 4.42 8.48 27.20
N SER A 306 4.10 9.46 26.34
CA SER A 306 2.87 10.25 26.46
C SER A 306 1.64 9.35 26.38
N THR A 307 0.58 9.75 27.07
CA THR A 307 -0.70 9.06 26.98
C THR A 307 -1.22 9.17 25.54
N PRO A 308 -1.46 8.05 24.84
CA PRO A 308 -1.91 8.12 23.46
C PRO A 308 -3.36 8.63 23.39
N VAL A 309 -3.67 9.40 22.34
CA VAL A 309 -5.04 9.88 22.07
C VAL A 309 -5.99 8.72 21.81
N ILE A 310 -5.55 7.73 21.03
CA ILE A 310 -6.29 6.50 20.74
C ILE A 310 -5.70 5.39 21.62
N ALA A 311 -6.54 4.83 22.49
CA ALA A 311 -6.15 3.70 23.32
C ALA A 311 -5.76 2.51 22.44
N ALA A 312 -4.64 1.85 22.76
CA ALA A 312 -4.30 0.60 22.10
C ALA A 312 -5.41 -0.43 22.37
N PRO A 313 -5.81 -1.22 21.36
CA PRO A 313 -6.68 -2.36 21.63
C PRO A 313 -5.99 -3.30 22.64
N PRO A 314 -6.74 -3.93 23.55
CA PRO A 314 -6.16 -4.85 24.53
C PRO A 314 -5.33 -5.93 23.83
N PRO A 315 -4.23 -6.40 24.41
CA PRO A 315 -3.42 -7.45 23.81
C PRO A 315 -4.23 -8.72 23.59
N GLN A 316 -3.90 -9.47 22.53
CA GLN A 316 -4.58 -10.73 22.24
C GLN A 316 -4.41 -11.73 23.38
N PRO A 317 -5.50 -12.33 23.92
CA PRO A 317 -5.37 -13.41 24.89
C PRO A 317 -4.60 -14.56 24.23
N LYS A 318 -3.58 -15.07 24.92
CA LYS A 318 -2.72 -16.16 24.43
C LYS A 318 -2.89 -17.42 25.26
N GLY A 319 -2.53 -18.56 24.69
CA GLY A 319 -2.40 -19.83 25.42
C GLY A 319 -3.74 -20.34 25.99
N ARG A 320 -3.78 -20.59 27.31
CA ARG A 320 -4.95 -21.19 27.98
C ARG A 320 -6.18 -20.29 27.96
N VAL A 321 -6.00 -18.97 28.03
CA VAL A 321 -7.10 -17.99 28.00
C VAL A 321 -7.79 -18.03 26.64
N ALA A 322 -7.02 -18.01 25.55
CA ALA A 322 -7.54 -18.19 24.19
C ALA A 322 -8.29 -19.52 24.00
N LYS A 323 -7.81 -20.61 24.62
CA LYS A 323 -8.47 -21.93 24.54
C LYS A 323 -9.79 -21.96 25.31
N ALA A 324 -9.81 -21.45 26.53
CA ALA A 324 -11.03 -21.35 27.35
C ALA A 324 -12.08 -20.48 26.65
N LEU A 325 -11.61 -19.41 26.00
CA LEU A 325 -12.43 -18.52 25.21
C LEU A 325 -13.14 -19.22 24.06
N VAL A 326 -12.40 -19.91 23.20
CA VAL A 326 -12.96 -20.66 22.07
C VAL A 326 -13.94 -21.73 22.55
N ALA A 327 -13.63 -22.41 23.66
CA ALA A 327 -14.50 -23.44 24.24
C ALA A 327 -15.83 -22.90 24.79
N SER A 328 -15.88 -21.61 25.14
CA SER A 328 -17.07 -20.95 25.69
C SER A 328 -18.01 -20.36 24.63
N MET A 329 -17.60 -20.34 23.35
CA MET A 329 -18.40 -19.72 22.29
C MET A 329 -19.42 -20.70 21.68
N PRO A 330 -20.69 -20.29 21.52
CA PRO A 330 -21.70 -21.13 20.87
C PRO A 330 -21.34 -21.35 19.39
N THR A 331 -21.49 -22.58 18.92
CA THR A 331 -21.08 -23.00 17.58
C THR A 331 -21.95 -22.41 16.47
N ARG A 332 -21.27 -22.01 15.38
CA ARG A 332 -21.77 -21.68 14.03
C ARG A 332 -22.86 -20.60 13.91
N SER A 333 -22.44 -19.39 13.54
CA SER A 333 -23.25 -18.48 12.72
C SER A 333 -22.43 -18.02 11.53
N ASN A 334 -22.93 -18.26 10.31
CA ASN A 334 -22.31 -17.83 9.06
C ASN A 334 -22.72 -16.39 8.68
N SER A 335 -23.03 -15.53 9.64
CA SER A 335 -23.43 -14.15 9.34
C SER A 335 -22.90 -13.16 10.37
N PRO A 336 -22.27 -12.05 9.94
CA PRO A 336 -21.86 -10.97 10.82
C PRO A 336 -23.06 -10.08 11.12
N ARG A 337 -23.97 -10.54 11.98
CA ARG A 337 -24.97 -9.74 12.71
C ARG A 337 -25.33 -10.46 14.01
N GLU A 338 -25.50 -9.87 15.18
CA GLU A 338 -25.01 -8.62 15.80
C GLU A 338 -25.35 -8.60 17.33
N PRO A 339 -26.36 -9.33 17.87
CA PRO A 339 -26.62 -9.39 19.33
C PRO A 339 -26.16 -10.68 20.06
N ALA A 340 -26.12 -11.83 19.37
CA ALA A 340 -25.91 -13.13 20.02
C ALA A 340 -24.47 -13.31 20.56
N VAL A 341 -23.48 -12.73 19.86
CA VAL A 341 -22.06 -12.76 20.27
C VAL A 341 -21.83 -11.90 21.50
N LEU A 342 -22.35 -10.67 21.53
CA LEU A 342 -22.31 -9.81 22.72
C LEU A 342 -23.03 -10.45 23.90
N GLY A 343 -24.19 -11.09 23.66
CA GLY A 343 -24.89 -11.87 24.68
C GLY A 343 -24.12 -13.11 25.16
N ALA A 344 -23.26 -13.71 24.34
CA ALA A 344 -22.38 -14.80 24.76
C ALA A 344 -21.19 -14.27 25.58
N ILE A 345 -20.57 -13.17 25.15
CA ILE A 345 -19.48 -12.49 25.87
C ILE A 345 -19.95 -12.05 27.26
N ALA A 346 -21.14 -11.46 27.37
CA ALA A 346 -21.72 -11.02 28.63
C ALA A 346 -22.06 -12.17 29.61
N ARG A 347 -22.12 -13.42 29.13
CA ARG A 347 -22.39 -14.62 29.94
C ARG A 347 -21.12 -15.36 30.36
N LEU A 348 -19.94 -14.83 30.06
CA LEU A 348 -18.69 -15.44 30.50
C LEU A 348 -18.55 -15.35 32.02
N PRO A 349 -18.09 -16.42 32.67
CA PRO A 349 -17.92 -16.46 34.12
C PRO A 349 -16.79 -15.57 34.63
N ASP A 350 -15.90 -15.12 33.74
CA ASP A 350 -14.80 -14.20 34.04
C ASP A 350 -15.16 -12.79 33.53
N PRO A 351 -15.44 -11.82 34.43
CA PRO A 351 -15.88 -10.48 34.07
C PRO A 351 -14.76 -9.64 33.40
N ASP A 352 -13.49 -9.91 33.73
CA ASP A 352 -12.36 -9.21 33.12
C ASP A 352 -12.17 -9.69 31.67
N LEU A 353 -12.29 -11.00 31.45
CA LEU A 353 -12.30 -11.58 30.11
C LEU A 353 -13.50 -11.10 29.30
N ALA A 354 -14.70 -11.04 29.90
CA ALA A 354 -15.89 -10.51 29.25
C ALA A 354 -15.70 -9.05 28.81
N ALA A 355 -15.12 -8.21 29.67
CA ALA A 355 -14.83 -6.82 29.35
C ALA A 355 -13.83 -6.68 28.21
N VAL A 356 -12.75 -7.47 28.20
CA VAL A 356 -11.75 -7.48 27.12
C VAL A 356 -12.38 -7.86 25.77
N LEU A 357 -13.17 -8.92 25.74
CA LEU A 357 -13.82 -9.38 24.51
C LEU A 357 -14.91 -8.44 24.03
N HIS A 358 -15.65 -7.86 24.97
CA HIS A 358 -16.66 -6.87 24.64
C HIS A 358 -15.96 -5.69 23.97
N ALA A 359 -14.90 -5.14 24.59
CA ALA A 359 -14.10 -4.07 24.01
C ALA A 359 -13.55 -4.44 22.63
N TRP A 360 -13.06 -5.67 22.45
CA TRP A 360 -12.56 -6.18 21.18
C TRP A 360 -13.62 -6.29 20.08
N TYR A 361 -14.78 -6.84 20.42
CA TYR A 361 -15.91 -7.01 19.50
C TYR A 361 -16.49 -5.64 19.12
N THR A 362 -16.67 -4.74 20.09
CA THR A 362 -17.16 -3.37 19.82
C THR A 362 -16.15 -2.50 19.09
N ALA A 363 -14.85 -2.74 19.25
CA ALA A 363 -13.80 -2.06 18.49
C ALA A 363 -13.64 -2.62 17.05
N GLY A 364 -14.45 -3.61 16.64
CA GLY A 364 -14.33 -4.27 15.34
C GLY A 364 -13.06 -5.12 15.17
N THR A 365 -12.21 -5.21 16.19
CA THR A 365 -10.92 -5.91 16.19
C THR A 365 -11.02 -7.44 16.28
N ALA A 366 -12.21 -7.98 16.57
CA ALA A 366 -12.45 -9.42 16.67
C ALA A 366 -13.18 -9.96 15.42
N TRP A 367 -12.46 -10.74 14.61
CA TRP A 367 -13.08 -11.68 13.67
C TRP A 367 -13.06 -13.05 14.30
N ILE A 368 -14.22 -13.54 14.71
CA ILE A 368 -14.39 -14.89 15.24
C ILE A 368 -15.01 -15.73 14.13
N GLU A 369 -14.18 -16.26 13.23
CA GLU A 369 -14.62 -17.29 12.30
C GLU A 369 -14.76 -18.63 13.04
N LEU A 370 -16.00 -19.08 13.23
CA LEU A 370 -16.31 -20.40 13.79
C LEU A 370 -16.29 -21.48 12.69
N GLY A 371 -15.11 -21.73 12.14
CA GLY A 371 -14.78 -22.89 11.32
C GLY A 371 -13.99 -23.91 12.12
N ALA A 372 -14.32 -25.20 12.00
CA ALA A 372 -13.80 -26.27 12.84
C ALA A 372 -12.24 -26.29 12.89
N TRP A 373 -11.72 -26.14 14.11
CA TRP A 373 -10.30 -26.18 14.52
C TRP A 373 -9.44 -24.94 14.21
N GLY A 374 -9.47 -23.96 15.12
CA GLY A 374 -8.30 -23.13 15.45
C GLY A 374 -8.51 -21.62 15.48
N LEU A 375 -8.18 -20.97 16.62
CA LEU A 375 -7.45 -19.70 16.57
C LEU A 375 -6.09 -20.04 15.96
N TRP A 376 -5.94 -19.88 14.65
CA TRP A 376 -4.74 -20.24 13.91
C TRP A 376 -4.03 -19.03 13.31
N SER A 377 -2.79 -18.85 13.75
CA SER A 377 -1.70 -18.30 12.96
C SER A 377 -1.40 -19.24 11.77
N GLY A 378 -1.48 -18.75 10.53
CA GLY A 378 -0.79 -19.26 9.33
C GLY A 378 -0.94 -20.75 8.95
N THR A 379 -1.58 -21.05 7.83
CA THR A 379 -1.82 -22.42 7.30
C THR A 379 -0.58 -23.15 6.77
N GLN A 380 -0.30 -24.34 7.32
CA GLN A 380 0.15 -25.52 6.57
C GLN A 380 -0.61 -26.73 7.12
N ALA A 381 -1.40 -27.37 6.26
CA ALA A 381 -1.98 -28.67 6.51
C ALA A 381 -1.64 -29.57 5.31
N THR A 382 -0.57 -30.34 5.45
CA THR A 382 -0.31 -31.51 4.59
C THR A 382 -1.12 -32.67 5.17
N ARG A 383 -1.95 -33.31 4.34
CA ARG A 383 -2.58 -34.60 4.69
C ARG A 383 -1.49 -35.68 4.79
N LEU A 384 -1.56 -36.51 5.83
CA LEU A 384 -1.24 -37.93 5.73
C LEU A 384 -2.51 -38.67 5.31
#